data_AF-A0AAV2AL22-F1
#
_entry.id   AF-A0AAV2AL22-F1
#
_cell.length_a   1.000
_cell.length_b   1.000
_cell.length_c   1.000
_cell.angle_alpha   90.00
_cell.angle_beta   90.00
_cell.angle_gamma   90.00
#
_symmetry.space_group_name_H-M   'P 1'
#
loop_
_entity.id
_entity.type
_entity.pdbx_description
1 polymer ?
#
loop_
_entity_poly.entity_id
_entity_poly.type
_entity_poly.pdbx_seq_one_letter_code
_entity_poly.pdbx_strand_id
1 'polypeptide(L)'
;MENEDFFQDDKALFNQIDEDLDLAFALSLQEEFSDESQSANKQVNFPSTSELSSKPSSIIDSQWELIDPNPDIHALFLEFNTKFFFGKLDAVEVRWSPRMTLCAGVCCYEGRGRLCSVRLSLPLLKLRPRKDLIETLLVYHSFHDEVDSYRTHWWKCNGPCQNKRPFYGIVKRAMNRAPGPRDNWWAQHQSTCGGTFTKIKEPDNYKQKSSKRKIQVCTLHQGSQSP
;
A
#
# COMPACT_ATOMS: atom_id res chain seq x y z
N MET A 1 -67.96 -18.45 17.16
CA MET A 1 -66.51 -18.40 17.45
C MET A 1 -65.87 -18.31 16.09
N GLU A 2 -65.76 -17.07 15.63
CA GLU A 2 -65.42 -16.72 14.25
C GLU A 2 -63.92 -16.40 14.15
N ASN A 3 -63.38 -16.69 12.97
CA ASN A 3 -62.26 -16.02 12.29
C ASN A 3 -60.84 -16.18 12.84
N GLU A 4 -60.06 -17.07 12.22
CA GLU A 4 -58.58 -17.00 12.09
C GLU A 4 -58.18 -17.69 10.75
N ASP A 5 -58.63 -17.15 9.60
CA ASP A 5 -58.22 -17.58 8.25
C ASP A 5 -58.04 -16.34 7.35
N PHE A 6 -57.23 -15.36 7.78
CA PHE A 6 -57.09 -14.06 7.07
C PHE A 6 -55.64 -13.56 6.88
N PHE A 7 -54.61 -14.40 6.97
CA PHE A 7 -53.22 -13.91 6.83
C PHE A 7 -52.30 -14.77 5.95
N GLN A 8 -52.81 -15.31 4.85
CA GLN A 8 -51.97 -16.02 3.87
C GLN A 8 -51.95 -15.40 2.45
N ASP A 9 -52.77 -14.38 2.14
CA ASP A 9 -52.91 -13.86 0.77
C ASP A 9 -52.14 -12.55 0.47
N ASP A 10 -51.64 -11.81 1.48
CA ASP A 10 -50.97 -10.51 1.24
C ASP A 10 -49.48 -10.58 0.85
N LYS A 11 -48.84 -11.75 0.95
CA LYS A 11 -47.42 -11.90 0.61
C LYS A 11 -47.17 -12.12 -0.88
N ALA A 12 -48.14 -12.69 -1.59
CA ALA A 12 -48.06 -12.85 -3.05
C ALA A 12 -48.30 -11.51 -3.77
N LEU A 13 -49.16 -10.66 -3.21
CA LEU A 13 -49.49 -9.35 -3.77
C LEU A 13 -48.33 -8.34 -3.66
N PHE A 14 -47.60 -8.35 -2.54
CA PHE A 14 -46.43 -7.48 -2.36
C PHE A 14 -45.26 -7.83 -3.30
N ASN A 15 -45.05 -9.11 -3.60
CA ASN A 15 -44.01 -9.54 -4.56
C ASN A 15 -44.41 -9.23 -6.02
N GLN A 16 -45.70 -9.24 -6.33
CA GLN A 16 -46.19 -8.88 -7.66
C GLN A 16 -45.99 -7.39 -7.98
N ILE A 17 -46.10 -6.52 -6.98
CA ILE A 17 -45.92 -5.07 -7.16
C ILE A 17 -44.45 -4.71 -7.45
N ASP A 18 -43.47 -5.43 -6.87
CA ASP A 18 -42.04 -5.19 -7.12
C ASP A 18 -41.59 -5.66 -8.52
N GLU A 19 -42.09 -6.80 -9.00
CA GLU A 19 -41.74 -7.30 -10.34
C GLU A 19 -42.34 -6.44 -11.48
N ASP A 20 -43.56 -5.92 -11.29
CA ASP A 20 -44.21 -5.04 -12.26
C ASP A 20 -43.50 -3.67 -12.35
N LEU A 21 -42.92 -3.19 -11.23
CA LEU A 21 -42.19 -1.93 -11.19
C LEU A 21 -40.84 -2.02 -11.93
N ASP A 22 -40.11 -3.11 -11.74
CA ASP A 22 -38.85 -3.39 -12.44
C ASP A 22 -39.09 -3.64 -13.93
N LEU A 23 -40.19 -4.31 -14.29
CA LEU A 23 -40.56 -4.55 -15.69
C LEU A 23 -40.93 -3.24 -16.41
N ALA A 24 -41.67 -2.34 -15.74
CA ALA A 24 -42.00 -1.02 -16.29
C ALA A 24 -40.74 -0.15 -16.50
N PHE A 25 -39.78 -0.22 -15.58
CA PHE A 25 -38.52 0.50 -15.70
C PHE A 25 -37.64 -0.04 -16.85
N ALA A 26 -37.58 -1.36 -17.02
CA ALA A 26 -36.88 -2.00 -18.13
C ALA A 26 -37.48 -1.62 -19.50
N LEU A 27 -38.82 -1.59 -19.60
CA LEU A 27 -39.51 -1.18 -20.83
C LEU A 27 -39.27 0.29 -21.18
N SER A 28 -39.23 1.18 -20.18
CA SER A 28 -38.92 2.61 -20.37
C SER A 28 -37.51 2.81 -20.93
N LEU A 29 -36.51 2.09 -20.41
CA LEU A 29 -35.12 2.15 -20.92
C LEU A 29 -35.02 1.62 -22.36
N GLN A 30 -35.83 0.62 -22.71
CA GLN A 30 -35.84 0.02 -24.04
C GLN A 30 -36.54 0.91 -25.08
N GLU A 31 -37.53 1.70 -24.64
CA GLU A 31 -38.20 2.73 -25.44
C GLU A 31 -37.28 3.92 -25.71
N GLU A 32 -36.54 4.41 -24.69
CA GLU A 32 -35.51 5.45 -24.86
C GLU A 32 -34.41 5.02 -25.86
N PHE A 33 -33.99 3.75 -25.82
CA PHE A 33 -32.99 3.22 -26.75
C PHE A 33 -33.54 3.05 -28.19
N SER A 34 -34.85 2.84 -28.32
CA SER A 34 -35.53 2.74 -29.61
C SER A 34 -35.76 4.10 -30.26
N ASP A 35 -35.93 5.15 -29.46
CA ASP A 35 -36.04 6.54 -29.94
C ASP A 35 -34.67 7.12 -30.33
N GLU A 36 -33.58 6.69 -29.68
CA GLU A 36 -32.21 7.06 -30.08
C GLU A 36 -31.81 6.46 -31.45
N SER A 37 -32.47 5.36 -31.86
CA SER A 37 -32.19 4.68 -33.13
C SER A 37 -32.96 5.21 -34.34
N GLN A 38 -33.91 6.15 -34.18
CA GLN A 38 -34.63 6.78 -35.30
C GLN A 38 -34.05 8.14 -35.77
N SER A 39 -33.00 8.66 -35.12
CA SER A 39 -32.24 9.82 -35.62
C SER A 39 -31.03 9.45 -36.49
N ALA A 40 -30.79 8.16 -36.77
CA ALA A 40 -29.61 7.68 -37.50
C ALA A 40 -29.84 7.36 -38.99
N ASN A 41 -30.79 8.03 -39.67
CA ASN A 41 -30.98 7.85 -41.11
C ASN A 41 -30.97 9.19 -41.89
N LYS A 42 -29.82 9.87 -41.85
CA LYS A 42 -29.40 10.82 -42.88
C LYS A 42 -27.94 10.55 -43.21
N GLN A 43 -27.67 10.33 -44.50
CA GLN A 43 -26.38 10.07 -45.11
C GLN A 43 -25.22 10.81 -44.42
N VAL A 44 -24.27 10.06 -43.85
CA VAL A 44 -23.05 10.63 -43.25
C VAL A 44 -21.88 10.40 -44.20
N ASN A 45 -21.48 11.49 -44.88
CA ASN A 45 -20.10 11.70 -45.30
C ASN A 45 -19.21 11.45 -44.09
N PHE A 46 -18.26 10.51 -44.19
CA PHE A 46 -17.25 10.23 -43.17
C PHE A 46 -16.52 11.51 -42.75
N PRO A 47 -16.69 12.02 -41.52
CA PRO A 47 -15.76 12.95 -40.92
C PRO A 47 -14.80 12.14 -40.06
N SER A 48 -13.52 12.43 -40.20
CA SER A 48 -12.47 11.90 -39.34
C SER A 48 -12.84 12.07 -37.87
N THR A 49 -13.01 10.97 -37.13
CA THR A 49 -13.16 10.96 -35.67
C THR A 49 -11.82 11.26 -35.00
N SER A 50 -11.39 12.50 -35.13
CA SER A 50 -10.74 13.21 -34.04
C SER A 50 -11.84 13.84 -33.18
N GLU A 51 -11.72 13.71 -31.86
CA GLU A 51 -12.51 14.40 -30.84
C GLU A 51 -13.75 13.67 -30.29
N LEU A 52 -13.51 12.59 -29.52
CA LEU A 52 -14.23 12.42 -28.26
C LEU A 52 -13.22 12.14 -27.13
N SER A 53 -13.00 13.17 -26.31
CA SER A 53 -12.20 13.22 -25.08
C SER A 53 -10.68 13.06 -25.22
N SER A 54 -10.02 14.11 -25.71
CA SER A 54 -8.57 14.32 -25.59
C SER A 54 -8.13 14.79 -24.19
N LYS A 55 -8.68 14.18 -23.13
CA LYS A 55 -8.02 14.26 -21.82
C LYS A 55 -7.05 13.09 -21.76
N PRO A 56 -5.77 13.29 -21.39
CA PRO A 56 -4.94 12.14 -21.01
C PRO A 56 -5.70 11.48 -19.86
N SER A 57 -6.32 10.31 -20.11
CA SER A 57 -7.02 9.57 -19.07
C SER A 57 -6.00 9.40 -17.95
N SER A 58 -6.31 10.00 -16.80
CA SER A 58 -5.46 9.91 -15.63
C SER A 58 -5.18 8.43 -15.44
N ILE A 59 -3.89 8.08 -15.32
CA ILE A 59 -3.40 6.71 -15.09
C ILE A 59 -4.19 6.04 -13.94
N ILE A 60 -4.68 6.88 -13.04
CA ILE A 60 -5.62 6.57 -11.98
C ILE A 60 -6.93 7.26 -12.34
N ASP A 61 -7.85 6.52 -12.97
CA ASP A 61 -9.22 6.98 -13.21
C ASP A 61 -10.17 6.01 -12.52
N SER A 62 -11.19 6.54 -11.83
CA SER A 62 -12.18 5.77 -11.08
C SER A 62 -12.87 4.72 -11.95
N GLN A 63 -13.00 4.97 -13.25
CA GLN A 63 -13.56 4.02 -14.21
C GLN A 63 -12.74 2.73 -14.35
N TRP A 64 -11.42 2.75 -14.10
CA TRP A 64 -10.58 1.56 -14.21
C TRP A 64 -10.74 0.57 -13.05
N GLU A 65 -11.32 1.00 -11.92
CA GLU A 65 -11.59 0.11 -10.78
C GLU A 65 -12.69 -0.91 -11.09
N LEU A 66 -13.56 -0.63 -12.05
CA LEU A 66 -14.70 -1.45 -12.44
C LEU A 66 -14.41 -2.42 -13.60
N ILE A 67 -13.31 -2.22 -14.33
CA ILE A 67 -13.05 -2.91 -15.60
C ILE A 67 -12.42 -4.29 -15.39
N ASP A 68 -11.60 -4.47 -14.34
CA ASP A 68 -10.99 -5.77 -14.05
C ASP A 68 -10.43 -5.84 -12.61
N PRO A 69 -10.96 -6.72 -11.74
CA PRO A 69 -10.45 -6.90 -10.38
C PRO A 69 -9.07 -7.56 -10.31
N ASN A 70 -8.54 -8.15 -11.41
CA ASN A 70 -7.24 -8.81 -11.41
C ASN A 70 -6.45 -8.57 -12.71
N PRO A 71 -5.90 -7.36 -12.92
CA PRO A 71 -5.07 -7.09 -14.08
C PRO A 71 -3.82 -7.95 -14.16
N ASP A 72 -3.44 -8.27 -15.39
CA ASP A 72 -2.11 -8.79 -15.70
C ASP A 72 -1.04 -7.71 -15.47
N ILE A 73 -0.22 -7.93 -14.45
CA ILE A 73 0.89 -7.04 -14.10
C ILE A 73 1.94 -6.90 -15.19
N HIS A 74 2.12 -7.93 -16.03
CA HIS A 74 3.13 -7.92 -17.09
C HIS A 74 2.67 -7.02 -18.24
N ALA A 75 1.40 -7.16 -18.63
CA ALA A 75 0.78 -6.30 -19.63
C ALA A 75 0.81 -4.83 -19.18
N LEU A 76 0.44 -4.56 -17.93
CA LEU A 76 0.50 -3.21 -17.36
C LEU A 76 1.92 -2.64 -17.38
N PHE A 77 2.91 -3.42 -16.94
CA PHE A 77 4.30 -2.96 -16.92
C PHE A 77 4.81 -2.64 -18.33
N LEU A 78 4.47 -3.45 -19.33
CA LEU A 78 4.89 -3.22 -20.72
C LEU A 78 4.23 -1.97 -21.32
N GLU A 79 2.93 -1.77 -21.06
CA GLU A 79 2.21 -0.57 -21.47
C GLU A 79 2.85 0.68 -20.84
N PHE A 80 3.12 0.63 -19.54
CA PHE A 80 3.75 1.72 -18.81
C PHE A 80 5.18 1.99 -19.25
N ASN A 81 5.97 0.95 -19.50
CA ASN A 81 7.31 1.08 -20.05
C ASN A 81 7.29 1.83 -21.39
N THR A 82 6.36 1.49 -22.28
CA THR A 82 6.20 2.15 -23.58
C THR A 82 5.76 3.61 -23.41
N LYS A 83 4.75 3.86 -22.57
CA LYS A 83 4.08 5.16 -22.43
C LYS A 83 4.88 6.18 -21.63
N PHE A 84 5.58 5.75 -20.58
CA PHE A 84 6.26 6.65 -19.62
C PHE A 84 7.79 6.52 -19.64
N PHE A 85 8.32 5.34 -19.98
CA PHE A 85 9.75 5.08 -19.93
C PHE A 85 10.39 4.91 -21.32
N PHE A 86 9.62 5.11 -22.39
CA PHE A 86 10.07 5.04 -23.79
C PHE A 86 10.80 3.73 -24.12
N GLY A 87 10.33 2.61 -23.56
CA GLY A 87 10.92 1.27 -23.78
C GLY A 87 12.24 1.01 -23.05
N LYS A 88 12.72 1.93 -22.19
CA LYS A 88 14.02 1.77 -21.51
C LYS A 88 14.04 0.64 -20.48
N LEU A 89 12.88 0.14 -20.05
CA LEU A 89 12.75 -0.90 -19.04
C LEU A 89 12.51 -2.31 -19.63
N ASP A 90 12.74 -2.53 -20.93
CA ASP A 90 12.54 -3.85 -21.58
C ASP A 90 13.35 -4.99 -20.92
N ALA A 91 14.51 -4.66 -20.35
CA ALA A 91 15.37 -5.61 -19.66
C ALA A 91 14.98 -5.85 -18.19
N VAL A 92 13.93 -5.18 -17.70
CA VAL A 92 13.45 -5.30 -16.31
C VAL A 92 12.34 -6.32 -16.25
N GLU A 93 12.48 -7.29 -15.35
CA GLU A 93 11.40 -8.24 -15.09
C GLU A 93 10.50 -7.76 -13.95
N VAL A 94 9.20 -8.06 -14.04
CA VAL A 94 8.25 -7.87 -12.92
C VAL A 94 7.75 -9.23 -12.46
N ARG A 95 7.68 -9.46 -11.14
CA ARG A 95 7.18 -10.72 -10.57
C ARG A 95 6.35 -10.52 -9.32
N TRP A 96 5.37 -11.39 -9.11
CA TRP A 96 4.68 -11.51 -7.83
C TRP A 96 5.53 -12.24 -6.79
N SER A 97 5.46 -11.78 -5.54
CA SER A 97 6.03 -12.43 -4.37
C SER A 97 4.93 -12.86 -3.40
N PRO A 98 4.73 -14.18 -3.18
CA PRO A 98 3.67 -14.68 -2.31
C PRO A 98 3.95 -14.46 -0.81
N ARG A 99 5.20 -14.14 -0.45
CA ARG A 99 5.66 -14.06 0.96
C ARG A 99 6.14 -12.68 1.37
N MET A 100 6.14 -11.69 0.47
CA MET A 100 6.61 -10.34 0.77
C MET A 100 5.52 -9.56 1.52
N THR A 101 5.74 -9.24 2.78
CA THR A 101 4.75 -8.54 3.63
C THR A 101 5.28 -7.24 4.23
N LEU A 102 6.57 -6.93 4.03
CA LEU A 102 7.21 -5.73 4.59
C LEU A 102 6.95 -4.47 3.74
N CYS A 103 6.62 -4.63 2.45
CA CYS A 103 6.37 -3.54 1.51
C CYS A 103 5.59 -4.06 0.29
N ALA A 104 4.86 -3.17 -0.38
CA ALA A 104 4.03 -3.48 -1.55
C ALA A 104 4.86 -3.82 -2.80
N GLY A 105 6.06 -3.24 -2.94
CA GLY A 105 6.97 -3.53 -4.05
C GLY A 105 8.43 -3.23 -3.72
N VAL A 106 9.37 -3.95 -4.36
CA VAL A 106 10.82 -3.69 -4.28
C VAL A 106 11.49 -3.82 -5.63
N CYS A 107 12.56 -3.07 -5.86
CA CYS A 107 13.49 -3.31 -6.96
C CYS A 107 14.70 -4.10 -6.43
N CYS A 108 14.98 -5.25 -7.03
CA CYS A 108 16.15 -6.07 -6.76
C CYS A 108 17.10 -5.99 -7.95
N TYR A 109 18.30 -5.46 -7.71
CA TYR A 109 19.35 -5.35 -8.71
C TYR A 109 20.34 -6.49 -8.52
N GLU A 110 20.52 -7.33 -9.53
CA GLU A 110 21.49 -8.42 -9.52
C GLU A 110 22.81 -8.02 -10.20
N GLY A 111 23.93 -8.41 -9.57
CA GLY A 111 25.29 -8.20 -10.11
C GLY A 111 25.77 -6.75 -10.10
N ARG A 112 26.57 -6.36 -11.10
CA ARG A 112 27.07 -4.97 -11.31
C ARG A 112 25.99 -4.02 -11.84
N GLY A 113 24.71 -4.27 -11.55
CA GLY A 113 23.59 -3.36 -11.84
C GLY A 113 23.00 -3.44 -13.25
N ARG A 114 23.06 -4.59 -13.93
CA ARG A 114 22.51 -4.73 -15.31
C ARG A 114 21.17 -5.45 -15.40
N LEU A 115 20.79 -6.22 -14.38
CA LEU A 115 19.48 -6.86 -14.34
C LEU A 115 18.72 -6.32 -13.12
N CYS A 116 17.59 -5.68 -13.38
CA CYS A 116 16.66 -5.20 -12.36
C CYS A 116 15.43 -6.10 -12.39
N SER A 117 14.99 -6.55 -11.22
CA SER A 117 13.73 -7.26 -11.03
C SER A 117 12.84 -6.47 -10.08
N VAL A 118 11.67 -6.05 -10.55
CA VAL A 118 10.62 -5.45 -9.73
C VAL A 118 9.78 -6.57 -9.16
N ARG A 119 9.70 -6.67 -7.84
CA ARG A 119 8.90 -7.68 -7.15
C ARG A 119 7.73 -6.97 -6.48
N LEU A 120 6.53 -7.49 -6.65
CA LEU A 120 5.30 -6.97 -6.06
C LEU A 120 4.75 -7.94 -5.02
N SER A 121 4.15 -7.42 -3.96
CA SER A 121 3.60 -8.23 -2.88
C SER A 121 2.21 -8.71 -3.27
N LEU A 122 2.07 -10.03 -3.46
CA LEU A 122 0.78 -10.65 -3.62
C LEU A 122 -0.11 -10.47 -2.36
N PRO A 123 0.35 -10.76 -1.12
CA PRO A 123 -0.53 -10.65 0.05
C PRO A 123 -0.97 -9.21 0.34
N LEU A 124 -0.21 -8.19 -0.04
CA LEU A 124 -0.58 -6.79 0.21
C LEU A 124 -1.43 -6.19 -0.90
N LEU A 125 -1.29 -6.63 -2.16
CA LEU A 125 -1.98 -6.01 -3.30
C LEU A 125 -3.20 -6.80 -3.80
N LYS A 126 -3.33 -8.10 -3.46
CA LYS A 126 -4.42 -8.97 -3.94
C LYS A 126 -5.83 -8.52 -3.49
N LEU A 127 -5.93 -7.85 -2.35
CA LEU A 127 -7.21 -7.38 -1.79
C LEU A 127 -7.35 -5.86 -1.85
N ARG A 128 -6.42 -5.19 -2.53
CA ARG A 128 -6.41 -3.74 -2.62
C ARG A 128 -7.05 -3.30 -3.94
N PRO A 129 -7.60 -2.07 -4.00
CA PRO A 129 -8.07 -1.50 -5.24
C PRO A 129 -6.99 -1.54 -6.31
N ARG A 130 -7.40 -1.68 -7.58
CA ARG A 130 -6.50 -1.67 -8.74
C ARG A 130 -5.53 -0.47 -8.75
N LYS A 131 -6.00 0.68 -8.26
CA LYS A 131 -5.19 1.89 -8.08
C LYS A 131 -3.90 1.63 -7.31
N ASP A 132 -3.96 0.91 -6.20
CA ASP A 132 -2.79 0.64 -5.34
C ASP A 132 -1.73 -0.17 -6.11
N LEU A 133 -2.14 -1.08 -6.99
CA LEU A 133 -1.24 -1.84 -7.85
C LEU A 133 -0.56 -0.94 -8.90
N ILE A 134 -1.35 -0.13 -9.60
CA ILE A 134 -0.86 0.79 -10.64
C ILE A 134 0.11 1.80 -10.05
N GLU A 135 -0.27 2.40 -8.92
CA GLU A 135 0.58 3.33 -8.21
C GLU A 135 1.86 2.62 -7.74
N THR A 136 1.80 1.39 -7.22
CA THR A 136 3.02 0.64 -6.82
C THR A 136 3.95 0.33 -8.00
N LEU A 137 3.41 0.16 -9.21
CA LEU A 137 4.19 -0.07 -10.43
C LEU A 137 4.83 1.20 -11.00
N LEU A 138 4.12 2.33 -10.97
CA LEU A 138 4.54 3.58 -11.63
C LEU A 138 5.20 4.59 -10.70
N VAL A 139 4.80 4.58 -9.44
CA VAL A 139 5.12 5.61 -8.47
C VAL A 139 5.73 4.95 -7.24
N TYR A 140 6.88 5.45 -6.81
CA TYR A 140 7.39 5.18 -5.47
C TYR A 140 6.31 5.61 -4.45
N HIS A 141 5.50 4.68 -3.95
CA HIS A 141 4.71 4.96 -2.76
C HIS A 141 5.68 5.16 -1.60
N SER A 142 5.74 6.38 -1.07
CA SER A 142 6.32 6.60 0.23
C SER A 142 5.36 6.06 1.30
N PHE A 143 5.29 4.73 1.44
CA PHE A 143 4.82 4.06 2.67
C PHE A 143 5.65 4.48 3.90
N HIS A 144 6.64 5.36 3.73
CA HIS A 144 7.36 6.04 4.79
C HIS A 144 6.41 6.69 5.81
N ASP A 145 5.34 7.36 5.37
CA ASP A 145 4.43 8.05 6.30
C ASP A 145 3.61 7.06 7.13
N GLU A 146 3.08 6.01 6.50
CA GLU A 146 2.38 4.93 7.19
C GLU A 146 3.34 4.18 8.15
N VAL A 147 4.51 3.77 7.67
CA VAL A 147 5.52 3.07 8.47
C VAL A 147 6.04 3.94 9.61
N ASP A 148 6.20 5.25 9.41
CA ASP A 148 6.61 6.18 10.44
C ASP A 148 5.52 6.42 11.48
N SER A 149 4.24 6.35 11.09
CA SER A 149 3.11 6.36 12.03
C SER A 149 3.17 5.17 13.00
N TYR A 150 3.55 3.98 12.51
CA TYR A 150 3.71 2.78 13.32
C TYR A 150 4.97 2.77 14.19
N ARG A 151 6.01 3.54 13.84
CA ARG A 151 7.25 3.64 14.61
C ARG A 151 7.10 4.58 15.81
N THR A 152 6.30 4.17 16.78
CA THR A 152 5.91 4.98 17.93
C THR A 152 6.98 5.08 19.02
N HIS A 153 8.00 4.20 19.02
CA HIS A 153 9.06 4.20 20.03
C HIS A 153 10.33 4.83 19.49
N TRP A 154 10.78 5.90 20.13
CA TRP A 154 11.92 6.69 19.67
C TRP A 154 13.03 6.66 20.72
N TRP A 155 14.25 6.45 20.28
CA TRP A 155 15.46 6.54 21.09
C TRP A 155 16.42 7.55 20.50
N LYS A 156 17.10 8.28 21.38
CA LYS A 156 18.14 9.25 21.03
C LYS A 156 19.45 8.85 21.67
N CYS A 157 20.50 8.79 20.86
CA CYS A 157 21.86 8.59 21.34
C CYS A 157 22.34 9.85 22.06
N ASN A 158 23.11 9.70 23.13
CA ASN A 158 23.80 10.81 23.80
C ASN A 158 25.22 11.07 23.27
N GLY A 159 25.70 10.28 22.31
CA GLY A 159 27.05 10.40 21.75
C GLY A 159 27.17 11.37 20.56
N PRO A 160 28.36 11.46 19.93
CA PRO A 160 28.65 12.39 18.83
C PRO A 160 27.84 12.13 17.55
N CYS A 161 27.15 10.99 17.42
CA CYS A 161 26.30 10.70 16.27
C CYS A 161 25.04 11.59 16.18
N GLN A 162 24.71 12.34 17.24
CA GLN A 162 23.63 13.33 17.24
C GLN A 162 23.79 14.41 16.16
N ASN A 163 25.04 14.78 15.84
CA ASN A 163 25.34 15.80 14.85
C ASN A 163 25.64 15.20 13.47
N LYS A 164 25.59 13.87 13.33
CA LYS A 164 25.94 13.16 12.10
C LYS A 164 24.69 12.81 11.30
N ARG A 165 24.70 13.23 10.04
CA ARG A 165 23.74 12.76 9.04
C ARG A 165 23.88 11.25 8.82
N PRO A 166 22.80 10.54 8.44
CA PRO A 166 21.45 11.06 8.17
C PRO A 166 20.49 11.00 9.37
N PHE A 167 20.83 10.25 10.42
CA PHE A 167 19.88 9.92 11.49
C PHE A 167 19.94 10.83 12.71
N TYR A 168 20.99 11.66 12.85
CA TYR A 168 21.14 12.61 13.96
C TYR A 168 20.97 11.94 15.34
N GLY A 169 21.49 10.72 15.46
CA GLY A 169 21.42 9.91 16.69
C GLY A 169 20.02 9.40 17.05
N ILE A 170 19.02 9.51 16.16
CA ILE A 170 17.65 9.06 16.42
C ILE A 170 17.41 7.69 15.79
N VAL A 171 16.79 6.78 16.55
CA VAL A 171 16.29 5.49 16.06
C VAL A 171 14.80 5.41 16.41
N LYS A 172 13.96 5.17 15.40
CA LYS A 172 12.51 4.96 15.56
C LYS A 172 12.17 3.49 15.30
N ARG A 173 11.34 2.86 16.12
CA ARG A 173 10.88 1.47 15.94
C ARG A 173 9.42 1.31 16.28
N ALA A 174 8.79 0.28 15.69
CA ALA A 174 7.41 -0.11 15.99
C ALA A 174 7.28 -0.87 17.31
N MET A 175 8.32 -1.56 17.74
CA MET A 175 8.35 -2.30 19.01
C MET A 175 9.23 -1.58 20.03
N ASN A 176 8.86 -1.67 21.31
CA ASN A 176 9.65 -1.16 22.45
C ASN A 176 10.92 -2.01 22.68
N ARG A 177 11.88 -1.91 21.75
CA ARG A 177 13.19 -2.57 21.84
C ARG A 177 14.28 -1.52 21.71
N ALA A 178 14.99 -1.26 22.81
CA ALA A 178 16.15 -0.39 22.77
C ALA A 178 17.19 -0.89 21.74
N PRO A 179 17.87 0.03 21.04
CA PRO A 179 19.04 -0.32 20.23
C PRO A 179 20.08 -1.08 21.07
N GLY A 180 20.66 -2.14 20.50
CA GLY A 180 21.62 -2.98 21.22
C GLY A 180 22.33 -3.99 20.34
N PRO A 181 23.13 -4.91 20.93
CA PRO A 181 24.04 -5.81 20.20
C PRO A 181 23.40 -6.73 19.14
N ARG A 182 22.08 -6.93 19.17
CA ARG A 182 21.35 -7.69 18.15
C ARG A 182 21.14 -6.91 16.86
N ASP A 183 21.31 -5.60 16.87
CA ASP A 183 21.26 -4.77 15.68
C ASP A 183 22.56 -4.91 14.89
N ASN A 184 22.46 -5.19 13.60
CA ASN A 184 23.61 -5.39 12.70
C ASN A 184 24.58 -4.19 12.66
N TRP A 185 24.10 -2.97 12.90
CA TRP A 185 24.91 -1.75 12.95
C TRP A 185 25.50 -1.44 14.34
N TRP A 186 25.11 -2.17 15.40
CA TRP A 186 25.47 -1.83 16.77
C TRP A 186 26.97 -1.85 17.03
N ALA A 187 27.69 -2.86 16.55
CA ALA A 187 29.13 -2.98 16.71
C ALA A 187 29.87 -1.78 16.09
N GLN A 188 29.43 -1.32 14.92
CA GLN A 188 29.97 -0.15 14.25
C GLN A 188 29.63 1.15 14.99
N HIS A 189 28.41 1.28 15.51
CA HIS A 189 28.05 2.42 16.34
C HIS A 189 28.88 2.47 17.63
N GLN A 190 29.12 1.32 18.26
CA GLN A 190 29.93 1.24 19.47
C GLN A 190 31.37 1.69 19.22
N SER A 191 31.97 1.33 18.08
CA SER A 191 33.34 1.74 17.74
C SER A 191 33.46 3.21 17.32
N THR A 192 32.47 3.75 16.60
CA THR A 192 32.54 5.10 16.02
C THR A 192 31.91 6.20 16.87
N CYS A 193 31.01 5.84 17.78
CA CYS A 193 30.25 6.76 18.64
C CYS A 193 30.41 6.39 20.11
N GLY A 194 30.20 5.12 20.46
CA GLY A 194 30.27 4.63 21.85
C GLY A 194 29.17 5.15 22.78
N GLY A 195 28.23 5.95 22.28
CA GLY A 195 27.13 6.52 23.05
C GLY A 195 26.03 5.50 23.39
N THR A 196 25.20 5.84 24.37
CA THR A 196 24.04 5.07 24.80
C THR A 196 22.74 5.69 24.30
N PHE A 197 21.73 4.87 24.08
CA PHE A 197 20.42 5.30 23.57
C PHE A 197 19.39 5.42 24.69
N THR A 198 18.87 6.63 24.88
CA THR A 198 17.80 6.93 25.86
C THR A 198 16.47 7.07 25.14
N LYS A 199 15.39 6.59 25.75
CA LYS A 199 14.06 6.63 25.17
C LYS A 199 13.46 8.03 25.29
N ILE A 200 12.91 8.56 24.19
CA ILE A 200 12.41 9.95 24.10
C ILE A 200 10.94 10.05 23.68
N LYS A 201 10.34 8.99 23.12
CA LYS A 201 8.90 8.94 22.78
C LYS A 201 8.33 7.55 22.99
N GLU A 202 7.12 7.52 23.54
CA GLU A 202 6.27 6.34 23.71
C GLU A 202 4.82 6.69 23.31
N PRO A 203 4.02 5.71 22.87
CA PRO A 203 2.59 5.91 22.68
C PRO A 203 1.86 6.07 24.02
N ASP A 204 0.84 6.92 24.06
CA ASP A 204 0.15 7.39 25.28
C ASP A 204 -0.53 6.30 26.13
N ASN A 205 -0.65 5.06 25.61
CA ASN A 205 -1.36 3.96 26.27
C ASN A 205 -0.47 2.88 26.93
N TYR A 206 0.85 3.06 26.99
CA TYR A 206 1.74 2.05 27.58
C TYR A 206 1.91 2.25 29.10
N LYS A 207 1.10 1.52 29.89
CA LYS A 207 1.13 1.53 31.36
C LYS A 207 2.54 1.30 31.91
N GLN A 208 3.00 2.23 32.76
CA GLN A 208 4.24 2.11 33.53
C GLN A 208 4.17 0.91 34.47
N LYS A 209 4.95 -0.14 34.21
CA LYS A 209 5.35 -1.08 35.27
C LYS A 209 6.72 -0.65 35.76
N SER A 210 6.74 -0.03 36.93
CA SER A 210 7.95 0.27 37.69
C SER A 210 8.64 -1.03 38.09
N SER A 211 9.86 -1.28 37.59
CA SER A 211 10.75 -2.24 38.22
C SER A 211 11.99 -1.49 38.69
N LYS A 212 12.06 -1.28 40.01
CA LYS A 212 13.29 -0.89 40.70
C LYS A 212 14.34 -1.95 40.38
N ARG A 213 15.46 -1.57 39.75
CA ARG A 213 16.69 -2.36 39.84
C ARG A 213 17.82 -1.48 40.36
N LYS A 214 18.28 -1.90 41.53
CA LYS A 214 19.38 -1.40 42.34
C LYS A 214 20.62 -1.26 41.44
N ILE A 215 21.20 -0.06 41.40
CA ILE A 215 22.51 0.17 40.81
C ILE A 215 23.52 -0.57 41.72
N GLN A 216 24.10 -1.66 41.23
CA GLN A 216 25.28 -2.27 41.84
C GLN A 216 26.47 -1.89 40.96
N VAL A 217 27.22 -0.88 41.40
CA VAL A 217 28.49 -0.50 40.80
C VAL A 217 29.49 -1.60 41.10
N CYS A 218 30.04 -2.24 40.07
CA CYS A 218 31.18 -3.15 40.22
C CYS A 218 32.47 -2.33 40.05
N THR A 219 33.16 -2.09 41.17
CA THR A 219 34.50 -1.49 41.21
C THR A 219 35.52 -2.45 40.59
N LEU A 220 36.24 -2.00 39.55
CA LEU A 220 37.38 -2.71 38.97
C LEU A 220 38.48 -2.85 40.04
N HIS A 221 38.82 -4.08 40.43
CA HIS A 221 40.12 -4.37 41.03
C HIS A 221 41.14 -4.52 39.91
N GLN A 222 42.12 -3.60 39.84
CA GLN A 222 43.31 -3.78 39.04
C GLN A 222 44.24 -4.74 39.79
N GLY A 223 44.49 -5.91 39.21
CA GLY A 223 45.60 -6.77 39.61
C GLY A 223 46.85 -6.33 38.87
N SER A 224 47.89 -5.93 39.60
CA SER A 224 49.26 -5.82 39.12
C SER A 224 50.06 -7.06 39.54
N GLN A 225 50.80 -7.61 38.57
CA GLN A 225 51.70 -8.75 38.72
C GLN A 225 52.97 -8.38 39.51
N SER A 226 53.38 -9.29 40.42
CA SER A 226 54.70 -9.94 40.64
C SER A 226 55.99 -9.31 40.06
N PRO A 227 57.19 -9.57 40.62
CA PRO A 227 57.65 -10.81 41.29
C PRO A 227 57.68 -10.77 42.83
#